data_AF-A0A7C5JPV4-F1
#
_entry.id   AF-A0A7C5JPV4-F1
#
_cell.length_a   1.000
_cell.length_b   1.000
_cell.length_c   1.000
_cell.angle_alpha   90.00
_cell.angle_beta   90.00
_cell.angle_gamma   90.00
#
_symmetry.space_group_name_H-M   'P 1'
#
loop_
_entity.id
_entity.type
_entity.pdbx_description
1 polymer ?
#
loop_
_entity_poly.entity_id
_entity_poly.type
_entity_poly.pdbx_seq_one_letter_code
_entity_poly.pdbx_strand_id
1 'polypeptide(L)' 'MFIYKPRGSSYRKLLLNDDGSYTQRGKDVIAHTPASKSPLPEDLIGASVFLASPASSFVSGITLPVDGAYLCDNI' A
#
# COMPACT_ATOMS: atom_id res chain seq x y z
N MET A 1 24.06 3.03 -6.52
CA MET A 1 22.90 2.36 -7.15
C MET A 1 22.43 1.27 -6.20
N PHE A 2 21.53 1.61 -5.26
CA PHE A 2 20.93 0.62 -4.37
C PHE A 2 19.81 -0.10 -5.13
N ILE A 3 20.11 -1.28 -5.66
CA ILE A 3 19.08 -2.19 -6.18
C ILE A 3 18.43 -2.81 -4.95
N TYR A 4 17.33 -2.22 -4.48
CA TYR A 4 16.46 -2.89 -3.52
C TYR A 4 15.78 -4.05 -4.26
N LYS A 5 16.23 -5.27 -4.01
CA LYS A 5 15.51 -6.48 -4.41
C LYS A 5 14.58 -6.83 -3.24
N PRO A 6 13.25 -6.64 -3.33
CA PRO A 6 12.36 -7.00 -2.23
C PRO A 6 12.36 -8.53 -2.11
N ARG A 7 13.14 -9.06 -1.17
CA ARG A 7 13.04 -10.46 -0.76
C ARG A 7 11.78 -10.60 0.10
N GLY A 8 10.75 -11.22 -0.49
CA GLY A 8 9.66 -11.92 0.18
C GLY A 8 9.03 -11.22 1.37
N SER A 9 8.08 -10.32 1.15
CA SER A 9 7.10 -10.00 2.19
C SER A 9 6.14 -11.20 2.32
N SER A 10 5.95 -11.73 3.53
CA SER A 10 4.93 -12.77 3.79
C SER A 10 3.54 -12.41 3.26
N TYR A 11 3.24 -11.11 3.16
CA TYR A 11 1.99 -10.58 2.59
C TYR A 11 1.82 -10.89 1.10
N ARG A 12 2.90 -10.94 0.31
CA ARG A 12 2.80 -11.23 -1.12
C ARG A 12 2.31 -12.64 -1.39
N LYS A 13 2.66 -13.61 -0.53
CA LYS A 13 2.17 -15.00 -0.61
C LYS A 13 0.67 -15.13 -0.33
N LEU A 14 0.05 -14.15 0.33
CA LEU A 14 -1.41 -14.15 0.56
C LEU A 14 -2.18 -13.66 -0.66
N LEU A 15 -1.56 -12.83 -1.50
CA LEU A 15 -2.21 -12.17 -2.63
C LEU A 15 -1.85 -12.82 -3.96
N LEU A 16 -0.67 -13.46 -4.07
CA LEU A 16 -0.15 -14.04 -5.30
C LEU A 16 0.07 -15.54 -5.17
N ASN A 17 -0.26 -16.27 -6.23
CA ASN A 17 0.16 -17.65 -6.46
C ASN A 17 1.64 -17.70 -6.87
N ASP A 18 2.25 -18.89 -6.88
CA ASP A 18 3.66 -19.07 -7.24
C ASP A 18 3.96 -18.66 -8.70
N ASP A 19 2.96 -18.67 -9.59
CA ASP A 19 3.06 -18.23 -10.98
C ASP A 19 2.92 -16.70 -11.16
N GLY A 20 2.67 -15.96 -10.07
CA GLY A 20 2.49 -14.50 -10.08
C GLY A 20 1.07 -14.03 -10.36
N SER A 21 0.11 -14.93 -10.60
CA SER A 21 -1.32 -14.59 -10.69
C SER A 21 -1.92 -14.30 -9.31
N TYR A 22 -3.05 -13.58 -9.24
CA TYR A 22 -3.71 -13.29 -7.97
C TYR A 22 -4.45 -14.52 -7.41
N THR A 23 -4.30 -14.75 -6.10
CA THR A 23 -5.19 -15.64 -5.32
C THR A 23 -6.61 -15.09 -5.32
N GLN A 24 -7.61 -15.89 -4.88
CA GLN A 24 -8.97 -15.37 -4.74
C GLN A 24 -9.02 -14.16 -3.81
N ARG A 25 -8.35 -14.24 -2.65
CA ARG A 25 -8.20 -13.09 -1.74
C ARG A 25 -7.54 -11.89 -2.42
N GLY A 26 -6.51 -12.11 -3.24
CA GLY A 26 -5.85 -11.05 -4.00
C GLY A 26 -6.80 -10.33 -4.95
N LYS A 27 -7.65 -11.09 -5.65
CA LYS A 27 -8.70 -10.54 -6.52
C LYS A 27 -9.73 -9.75 -5.72
N ASP A 28 -10.19 -10.29 -4.59
CA ASP A 28 -11.18 -9.63 -3.73
C ASP A 28 -10.64 -8.31 -3.18
N VAL A 29 -9.38 -8.27 -2.73
CA VAL A 29 -8.72 -7.04 -2.25
C VAL A 29 -8.66 -5.99 -3.34
N ILE A 30 -8.28 -6.36 -4.57
CA ILE A 30 -8.19 -5.42 -5.70
C ILE A 30 -9.57 -4.92 -6.11
N ALA A 31 -10.59 -5.78 -6.10
CA ALA A 31 -11.96 -5.39 -6.41
C ALA A 31 -12.49 -4.32 -5.45
N HIS A 32 -12.09 -4.36 -4.18
CA HIS A 32 -12.44 -3.36 -3.15
C HIS A 32 -11.41 -2.22 -3.02
N THR A 33 -10.42 -2.15 -3.90
CA THR A 33 -9.44 -1.05 -3.94
C THR A 33 -9.79 -0.15 -5.12
N PRO A 34 -10.40 1.04 -4.92
CA PRO A 34 -10.75 1.93 -6.03
C PRO A 34 -9.58 2.29 -6.94
N ALA A 35 -8.37 2.42 -6.40
CA ALA A 35 -7.15 2.64 -7.19
C ALA A 35 -6.78 1.45 -8.12
N SER A 36 -7.47 0.30 -8.01
CA SER A 36 -7.38 -0.87 -8.88
C SER A 36 -5.95 -1.42 -9.05
N LYS A 37 -5.11 -1.25 -8.03
CA LYS A 37 -3.72 -1.70 -8.03
C LYS A 37 -3.32 -2.33 -6.71
N SER A 38 -2.36 -3.26 -6.76
CA SER A 38 -1.67 -3.71 -5.56
C SER A 38 -0.77 -2.59 -5.01
N PRO A 39 -0.73 -2.38 -3.69
CA PRO A 39 0.15 -1.38 -3.09
C PRO A 39 1.61 -1.79 -3.27
N LEU A 40 2.44 -0.80 -3.55
CA LEU A 40 3.90 -0.94 -3.60
C LEU A 40 4.53 -0.15 -2.43
N PRO A 41 5.71 -0.56 -1.92
CA PRO A 41 6.40 0.21 -0.88
C PRO A 41 6.59 1.69 -1.23
N GLU A 42 6.74 1.99 -2.53
CA GLU A 42 6.90 3.34 -3.07
C GLU A 42 5.67 4.23 -2.84
N ASP A 43 4.48 3.65 -2.72
CA ASP A 43 3.24 4.39 -2.45
C ASP A 43 3.24 5.06 -1.07
N LEU A 44 4.07 4.59 -0.12
CA LEU A 44 4.21 5.17 1.23
C LEU A 44 5.19 6.35 1.28
N ILE A 45 6.04 6.52 0.27
CA ILE A 45 7.15 7.47 0.33
C ILE A 45 6.64 8.90 0.48
N GLY A 46 5.64 9.31 -0.32
CA GLY A 46 5.10 10.67 -0.28
C GLY A 46 4.54 11.04 1.09
N ALA A 47 3.71 10.16 1.67
CA ALA A 47 3.15 10.36 3.01
C ALA A 47 4.24 10.41 4.08
N SER A 48 5.25 9.55 3.99
CA SER A 48 6.38 9.53 4.93
C SER A 48 7.20 10.81 4.85
N VAL A 49 7.51 11.28 3.65
CA VAL A 49 8.24 12.55 3.43
C VAL A 49 7.42 13.73 3.96
N PHE A 50 6.13 13.79 3.67
CA PHE A 50 5.25 14.84 4.20
C PHE A 50 5.30 14.88 5.73
N LEU A 51 5.05 13.74 6.39
CA LEU A 51 5.01 13.64 7.85
C LEU A 51 6.36 13.94 8.52
N ALA A 52 7.48 13.62 7.86
CA ALA A 52 8.82 13.90 8.37
C ALA A 52 9.33 15.33 8.07
N SER A 53 8.61 16.11 7.26
CA SER A 53 9.05 17.43 6.79
C SER A 53 8.46 18.58 7.63
N PRO A 54 9.00 19.80 7.53
CA PRO A 54 8.38 20.99 8.13
C PRO A 54 6.94 21.27 7.67
N ALA A 55 6.52 20.71 6.53
CA ALA A 55 5.17 20.86 6.00
C ALA A 55 4.09 20.25 6.92
N SER A 56 4.45 19.32 7.79
CA SER A 56 3.56 18.72 8.79
C SER A 56 3.68 19.35 10.17
N SER A 57 4.33 20.51 10.33
CA SER A 57 4.66 21.11 11.64
C SER A 57 3.48 21.36 12.59
N PHE A 58 2.25 21.44 12.07
CA PHE A 58 1.04 21.57 12.87
C PHE A 58 0.07 20.38 12.74
N VAL A 59 0.55 19.26 12.19
CA VAL A 59 -0.20 18.02 12.01
C VAL A 59 0.29 17.00 13.02
N SER A 60 -0.56 16.66 13.99
CA SER A 60 -0.24 15.67 15.03
C SER A 60 -1.51 14.92 15.46
N GLY A 61 -1.37 13.71 15.99
CA GLY A 61 -2.46 12.90 16.52
C GLY A 61 -3.40 12.31 15.46
N ILE A 62 -3.00 12.28 14.18
CA ILE A 62 -3.81 11.72 13.09
C ILE A 62 -3.34 10.33 12.65
N THR A 63 -4.26 9.57 12.07
CA THR A 63 -3.93 8.42 11.21
C THR A 63 -4.13 8.84 9.75
N LEU A 64 -3.08 8.75 8.94
CA LEU A 64 -3.15 9.04 7.50
C LEU A 64 -3.22 7.72 6.72
N PRO A 65 -4.40 7.30 6.22
CA PRO A 65 -4.51 6.09 5.42
C PRO A 65 -3.82 6.26 4.06
N VAL A 66 -3.04 5.26 3.68
CA VAL A 66 -2.36 5.15 2.38
C VAL A 66 -2.63 3.76 1.82
N ASP A 67 -3.82 3.59 1.25
CA ASP A 67 -4.40 2.28 0.95
C ASP A 67 -5.08 2.20 -0.42
N GLY A 68 -4.94 3.22 -1.27
CA GLY A 68 -5.60 3.26 -2.57
C GLY A 68 -7.12 3.47 -2.49
N ALA A 69 -7.59 4.13 -1.43
CA ALA A 69 -8.99 4.39 -1.12
C ALA A 69 -9.79 3.15 -0.72
N TYR A 70 -9.12 2.09 -0.26
CA TYR A 70 -9.77 0.87 0.21
C TYR A 70 -10.80 1.15 1.32
N LEU A 71 -10.50 2.09 2.24
CA LEU A 71 -11.45 2.49 3.28
C LEU A 71 -12.67 3.26 2.77
N CYS A 72 -12.65 3.81 1.54
CA CYS A 72 -13.78 4.55 0.98
C CYS A 72 -14.86 3.64 0.37
N ASP A 73 -14.54 2.38 0.08
CA ASP A 73 -15.49 1.40 -0.48
C ASP A 73 -16.32 0.69 0.61
N ASN A 74 -16.10 1.05 1.89
CA ASN A 74 -16.70 0.40 3.04
C ASN A 74 -17.53 1.37 3.93
N ILE A 75 -17.98 2.49 3.35
CA ILE A 75 -18.92 3.46 3.94
C ILE A 75 -20.21 3.49 3.12
#